data_AF-A0A351AUI7-F1
#
_entry.id   AF-A0A351AUI7-F1
#
_cell.length_a   1.000
_cell.length_b   1.000
_cell.length_c   1.000
_cell.angle_alpha   90.00
_cell.angle_beta   90.00
_cell.angle_gamma   90.00
#
_symmetry.space_group_name_H-M   'P 1'
#
loop_
_entity.id
_entity.type
_entity.pdbx_description
1 polymer ?
#
loop_
_entity_poly.entity_id
_entity_poly.type
_entity_poly.pdbx_seq_one_letter_code
_entity_poly.pdbx_strand_id
1 'polypeptide(L)'
;PNIPVSPADAPAELVDALSSWGITLEDRYSENELGEFDYCYASGWMYCLNNVFPNVGFSDSYLSDGDVVRVQFTVAYGSDIGGGYAMGGSDNTSFYPVANKDRLSTLIATLNEHSIEIPASA
;
A
#
# COMPACT_ATOMS: atom_id res chain seq x y z
N PRO A 1 4.50 -15.38 -0.73
CA PRO A 1 4.81 -14.76 0.57
C PRO A 1 3.84 -15.26 1.65
N ASN A 2 4.35 -15.71 2.80
CA ASN A 2 3.49 -15.98 3.96
C ASN A 2 3.12 -14.63 4.57
N ILE A 3 1.98 -14.08 4.16
CA ILE A 3 1.44 -12.89 4.81
C ILE A 3 1.01 -13.35 6.22
N PRO A 4 1.39 -12.68 7.32
CA PRO A 4 1.06 -13.14 8.68
C PRO A 4 -0.44 -13.15 8.94
N VAL A 5 -1.03 -14.20 9.52
CA VAL A 5 -2.47 -14.21 9.86
C VAL A 5 -2.78 -13.16 10.93
N SER A 6 -1.90 -13.04 11.92
CA SER A 6 -2.04 -12.09 13.01
C SER A 6 -1.19 -10.83 12.80
N PRO A 7 -1.70 -9.63 13.15
CA PRO A 7 -0.97 -8.36 13.07
C PRO A 7 -0.02 -8.13 14.26
N ALA A 8 0.31 -9.16 15.05
CA ALA A 8 1.10 -9.04 16.28
C ALA A 8 2.46 -8.34 16.10
N ASP A 9 3.07 -8.47 14.92
CA ASP A 9 4.36 -7.85 14.58
C ASP A 9 4.22 -6.49 13.87
N ALA A 10 3.03 -5.89 13.85
CA ALA A 10 2.81 -4.58 13.26
C ALA A 10 3.68 -3.51 13.95
N PRO A 11 4.28 -2.56 13.21
CA PRO A 11 5.07 -1.49 13.81
C PRO A 11 4.26 -0.67 14.82
N ALA A 12 4.85 -0.39 15.99
CA ALA A 12 4.17 0.34 17.07
C ALA A 12 3.62 1.71 16.61
N GLU A 13 4.37 2.45 15.80
CA GLU A 13 3.94 3.75 15.27
C GLU A 13 2.65 3.64 14.42
N LEU A 14 2.52 2.55 13.65
CA LEU A 14 1.30 2.28 12.88
C LEU A 14 0.13 1.95 13.82
N VAL A 15 0.36 1.10 14.82
CA VAL A 15 -0.67 0.73 15.82
C VAL A 15 -1.15 1.96 16.59
N ASP A 16 -0.25 2.86 16.99
CA ASP A 16 -0.58 4.10 17.67
C ASP A 16 -1.40 5.05 16.78
N ALA A 17 -0.99 5.21 15.51
CA ALA A 17 -1.72 6.03 14.55
C ALA A 17 -3.14 5.50 14.30
N LEU A 18 -3.30 4.19 14.12
CA LEU A 18 -4.60 3.54 13.97
C LEU A 18 -5.49 3.72 15.20
N SER A 19 -4.91 3.54 16.39
CA SER A 19 -5.61 3.71 17.67
C SER A 19 -6.15 5.14 17.83
N SER A 20 -5.43 6.15 17.34
CA SER A 20 -5.90 7.55 17.36
C SER A 20 -7.17 7.77 16.52
N TRP A 21 -7.42 6.91 15.54
CA TRP A 21 -8.62 6.88 14.71
C TRP A 21 -9.69 5.91 15.23
N GLY A 22 -9.45 5.25 16.37
CA GLY A 22 -10.32 4.22 16.91
C GLY A 22 -10.29 2.91 16.11
N ILE A 23 -9.24 2.67 15.33
CA ILE A 23 -9.04 1.45 14.58
C ILE A 23 -8.17 0.49 15.41
N THR A 24 -8.67 -0.73 15.60
CA THR A 24 -7.93 -1.84 16.20
C THR A 24 -7.64 -2.87 15.11
N LEU A 25 -6.40 -3.38 15.07
CA LEU A 25 -6.05 -4.49 14.19
C LEU A 25 -6.48 -5.82 14.82
N GLU A 26 -7.05 -6.68 14.00
CA GLU A 26 -7.52 -8.02 14.35
C GLU A 26 -6.85 -9.05 13.44
N ASP A 27 -7.00 -10.34 13.73
CA ASP A 27 -6.56 -11.39 12.82
C ASP A 27 -7.38 -11.35 11.52
N ARG A 28 -6.74 -11.65 10.39
CA ARG A 28 -7.47 -11.75 9.10
C ARG A 28 -8.31 -13.03 8.99
N TYR A 29 -9.30 -13.04 8.12
CA TYR A 29 -10.27 -14.15 8.05
C TYR A 29 -9.73 -15.43 7.40
N SER A 30 -8.91 -15.30 6.36
CA SER A 30 -8.41 -16.42 5.56
C SER A 30 -6.90 -16.54 5.68
N GLU A 31 -6.38 -17.75 5.84
CA GLU A 31 -4.93 -17.97 5.84
C GLU A 31 -4.31 -17.78 4.45
N ASN A 32 -5.09 -17.99 3.38
CA ASN A 32 -4.59 -18.10 2.01
C ASN A 32 -4.92 -16.87 1.14
N GLU A 33 -5.73 -15.95 1.64
CA GLU A 33 -6.21 -14.81 0.89
C GLU A 33 -6.03 -13.54 1.73
N LEU A 34 -5.93 -12.41 1.03
CA LEU A 34 -5.90 -11.09 1.64
C LEU A 34 -6.91 -10.21 0.89
N GLY A 35 -8.04 -9.95 1.53
CA GLY A 35 -9.17 -9.22 1.00
C GLY A 35 -9.40 -7.88 1.69
N GLU A 36 -10.37 -7.14 1.15
CA GLU A 36 -10.92 -5.98 1.86
C GLU A 36 -11.46 -6.40 3.23
N PHE A 37 -11.29 -5.53 4.23
CA PHE A 37 -11.69 -5.76 5.61
C PHE A 37 -10.88 -6.80 6.39
N ASP A 38 -9.82 -7.37 5.81
CA ASP A 38 -8.87 -8.15 6.59
C ASP A 38 -8.04 -7.25 7.50
N TYR A 39 -7.86 -7.67 8.76
CA TYR A 39 -7.26 -6.91 9.86
C TYR A 39 -8.08 -5.75 10.44
N CYS A 40 -8.86 -5.00 9.65
CA CYS A 40 -9.75 -3.97 10.19
C CYS A 40 -10.78 -3.50 9.15
N TYR A 41 -11.80 -2.77 9.59
CA TYR A 41 -12.84 -2.20 8.70
C TYR A 41 -12.32 -1.15 7.69
N ALA A 42 -11.10 -0.64 7.91
CA ALA A 42 -10.48 0.40 7.08
C ALA A 42 -9.45 -0.17 6.09
N SER A 43 -9.34 -1.49 6.01
CA SER A 43 -8.34 -2.15 5.18
C SER A 43 -8.84 -2.51 3.79
N GLY A 44 -7.90 -2.63 2.86
CA GLY A 44 -8.20 -3.06 1.51
C GLY A 44 -7.09 -2.78 0.52
N TRP A 45 -7.36 -3.09 -0.75
CA TRP A 45 -6.41 -2.87 -1.84
C TRP A 45 -6.64 -1.51 -2.49
N MET A 46 -5.60 -0.68 -2.52
CA MET A 46 -5.58 0.56 -3.26
C MET A 46 -4.55 0.49 -4.39
N TYR A 47 -4.80 1.20 -5.47
CA TYR A 47 -3.84 1.34 -6.55
C TYR A 47 -3.28 2.76 -6.61
N CYS A 48 -2.05 2.85 -7.08
CA CYS A 48 -1.30 4.07 -7.22
C CYS A 48 -0.69 4.10 -8.62
N LEU A 49 -0.88 5.21 -9.33
CA LEU A 49 -0.38 5.46 -10.68
C LEU A 49 0.56 6.67 -10.61
N ASN A 50 1.84 6.49 -10.96
CA ASN A 50 2.86 7.55 -10.95
C ASN A 50 2.88 8.36 -9.63
N ASN A 51 2.93 7.62 -8.52
CA ASN A 51 2.88 8.16 -7.16
C ASN A 51 1.61 8.92 -6.75
N VAL A 52 0.55 8.84 -7.55
CA VAL A 52 -0.77 9.39 -7.22
C VAL A 52 -1.72 8.25 -6.89
N PHE A 53 -2.49 8.36 -5.82
CA PHE A 53 -3.61 7.46 -5.52
C PHE A 53 -4.88 8.05 -6.13
N PRO A 54 -5.44 7.46 -7.19
CA PRO A 54 -6.61 8.03 -7.84
C PRO A 54 -7.86 7.88 -6.98
N ASN A 55 -8.80 8.82 -7.13
CA ASN A 55 -10.11 8.80 -6.47
C ASN A 55 -11.21 8.19 -7.37
N VAL A 56 -10.81 7.35 -8.33
CA VAL A 56 -11.69 6.66 -9.29
C VAL A 56 -11.36 5.16 -9.31
N GLY A 57 -12.28 4.35 -9.83
CA GLY A 57 -12.06 2.91 -9.98
C GLY A 57 -10.89 2.59 -10.92
N PHE A 58 -10.27 1.43 -10.73
CA PHE A 58 -9.13 0.98 -11.56
C PHE A 58 -9.46 0.97 -13.05
N SER A 59 -10.73 0.69 -13.41
CA SER A 59 -11.23 0.68 -14.79
C SER A 59 -11.21 2.03 -15.50
N ASP A 60 -11.15 3.12 -14.74
CA ASP A 60 -11.19 4.49 -15.25
C ASP A 60 -9.78 5.11 -15.37
N SER A 61 -8.73 4.31 -15.16
CA SER A 61 -7.34 4.69 -15.38
C SER A 61 -6.80 4.07 -16.67
N TYR A 62 -6.27 4.91 -17.56
CA TYR A 62 -5.72 4.49 -18.86
C TYR A 62 -4.19 4.60 -18.83
N LEU A 63 -3.52 3.47 -19.01
CA LEU A 63 -2.07 3.37 -18.90
C LEU A 63 -1.37 3.74 -20.21
N SER A 64 -0.21 4.38 -20.07
CA SER A 64 0.74 4.66 -21.13
C SER A 64 2.08 3.96 -20.86
N ASP A 65 2.90 3.82 -21.90
CA ASP A 65 4.26 3.32 -21.75
C ASP A 65 5.05 4.18 -20.74
N GLY A 66 5.78 3.53 -19.86
CA GLY A 66 6.53 4.16 -18.76
C GLY A 66 5.73 4.46 -17.48
N ASP A 67 4.41 4.26 -17.46
CA ASP A 67 3.62 4.43 -16.24
C ASP A 67 4.00 3.41 -15.16
N VAL A 68 4.10 3.87 -13.91
CA VAL A 68 4.33 3.01 -12.75
C VAL A 68 3.02 2.78 -12.02
N VAL A 69 2.55 1.54 -12.05
CA VAL A 69 1.37 1.08 -11.31
C VAL A 69 1.81 0.28 -10.09
N ARG A 70 1.27 0.61 -8.92
CA ARG A 70 1.44 -0.15 -7.67
C ARG A 70 0.09 -0.50 -7.09
N VAL A 71 -0.11 -1.76 -6.76
CA VAL A 71 -1.26 -2.22 -5.96
C VAL A 71 -0.75 -2.51 -4.55
N GLN A 72 -1.29 -1.81 -3.56
CA GLN A 72 -0.81 -1.80 -2.19
C GLN A 72 -1.97 -2.04 -1.24
N PHE A 73 -1.75 -2.92 -0.27
CA PHE A 73 -2.70 -3.14 0.81
C PHE A 73 -2.55 -2.02 1.84
N THR A 74 -3.67 -1.52 2.35
CA THR A 74 -3.76 -0.52 3.41
C THR A 74 -4.54 -1.09 4.59
N VAL A 75 -4.28 -0.59 5.79
CA VAL A 75 -5.09 -0.80 7.00
C VAL A 75 -5.73 0.50 7.53
N ALA A 76 -5.72 1.57 6.72
CA ALA A 76 -6.13 2.92 7.14
C ALA A 76 -6.70 3.79 6.01
N TYR A 77 -7.48 3.20 5.09
CA TYR A 77 -8.03 3.89 3.90
C TYR A 77 -6.97 4.62 3.05
N GLY A 78 -5.73 4.12 3.06
CA GLY A 78 -4.60 4.68 2.35
C GLY A 78 -3.69 5.58 3.18
N SER A 79 -4.08 5.98 4.40
CA SER A 79 -3.32 6.94 5.21
C SER A 79 -1.96 6.41 5.68
N ASP A 80 -1.84 5.09 5.82
CA ASP A 80 -0.61 4.33 6.10
C ASP A 80 0.31 4.14 4.88
N ILE A 81 -0.19 4.37 3.66
CA ILE A 81 0.57 4.18 2.41
C ILE A 81 0.70 5.44 1.55
N GLY A 82 0.26 6.59 2.08
CA GLY A 82 0.38 7.89 1.41
C GLY A 82 -0.79 8.23 0.49
N GLY A 83 -1.90 7.50 0.57
CA GLY A 83 -3.07 7.61 -0.30
C GLY A 83 -4.34 8.11 0.36
N GLY A 84 -4.32 8.48 1.64
CA GLY A 84 -5.54 8.85 2.38
C GLY A 84 -6.34 10.02 1.76
N TYR A 85 -5.69 10.89 0.98
CA TYR A 85 -6.34 12.03 0.34
C TYR A 85 -7.31 11.58 -0.77
N ALA A 86 -7.12 10.38 -1.33
CA ALA A 86 -8.00 9.80 -2.34
C ALA A 86 -9.44 9.61 -1.83
N MET A 87 -9.64 9.59 -0.50
CA MET A 87 -10.95 9.54 0.15
C MET A 87 -11.67 10.91 0.24
N GLY A 88 -11.17 11.93 -0.48
CA GLY A 88 -11.75 13.28 -0.48
C GLY A 88 -11.23 14.21 0.62
N GLY A 89 -10.08 13.87 1.22
CA GLY A 89 -9.38 14.71 2.19
C GLY A 89 -8.41 15.71 1.53
N SER A 90 -7.82 16.61 2.33
CA SER A 90 -6.72 17.49 1.89
C SER A 90 -5.40 16.72 1.70
N ASP A 91 -4.41 17.33 1.07
CA ASP A 91 -3.10 16.73 0.71
C ASP A 91 -2.20 16.21 1.87
N ASN A 92 -2.70 16.16 3.11
CA ASN A 92 -1.93 15.75 4.30
C ASN A 92 -2.71 14.85 5.25
N THR A 93 -3.36 13.80 4.73
CA THR A 93 -4.07 12.80 5.54
C THR A 93 -3.21 11.57 5.89
N SER A 94 -1.97 11.51 5.44
CA SER A 94 -1.09 10.37 5.70
C SER A 94 -0.61 10.36 7.16
N PHE A 95 -0.47 9.19 7.76
CA PHE A 95 0.05 9.05 9.13
C PHE A 95 1.49 9.48 9.27
N TYR A 96 2.28 9.26 8.22
CA TYR A 96 3.71 9.59 8.17
C TYR A 96 4.12 9.97 6.75
N PRO A 97 5.29 10.62 6.58
CA PRO A 97 5.86 10.87 5.26
C PRO A 97 6.09 9.56 4.51
N VAL A 98 5.58 9.46 3.28
CA VAL A 98 5.76 8.28 2.42
C VAL A 98 6.63 8.65 1.23
N ALA A 99 7.66 7.85 0.97
CA ALA A 99 8.57 8.05 -0.16
C ALA A 99 7.89 7.81 -1.51
N ASN A 100 8.27 8.58 -2.53
CA ASN A 100 7.94 8.24 -3.91
C ASN A 100 8.77 7.01 -4.34
N LYS A 101 8.10 5.89 -4.65
CA LYS A 101 8.74 4.62 -5.00
C LYS A 101 8.86 4.39 -6.51
N ASP A 102 8.44 5.33 -7.36
CA ASP A 102 8.30 5.11 -8.81
C ASP A 102 9.64 4.72 -9.45
N ARG A 103 10.67 5.54 -9.23
CA ARG A 103 12.01 5.29 -9.79
C ARG A 103 12.58 3.95 -9.34
N LEU A 104 12.34 3.57 -8.09
CA LEU A 104 12.81 2.28 -7.57
C LEU A 104 12.03 1.12 -8.23
N SER A 105 10.71 1.25 -8.36
CA SER A 105 9.87 0.26 -9.05
C SER A 105 10.27 0.10 -10.51
N THR A 106 10.51 1.20 -11.24
CA THR A 106 11.00 1.16 -12.62
C THR A 106 12.36 0.47 -12.69
N LEU A 107 13.30 0.80 -11.80
CA LEU A 107 14.61 0.17 -11.79
C LEU A 107 14.53 -1.34 -11.56
N ILE A 108 13.72 -1.78 -10.60
CA ILE A 108 13.49 -3.21 -10.34
C ILE A 108 12.90 -3.90 -11.58
N ALA A 109 11.92 -3.27 -12.23
CA ALA A 109 11.31 -3.80 -13.45
C ALA A 109 12.35 -3.94 -14.58
N THR A 110 13.18 -2.91 -14.81
CA THR A 110 14.25 -2.92 -15.82
C THR A 110 15.30 -3.99 -15.53
N LEU A 111 15.72 -4.16 -14.27
CA LEU A 111 16.68 -5.20 -13.89
C LEU A 111 16.13 -6.60 -14.15
N ASN A 112 14.85 -6.82 -13.81
CA ASN A 112 14.17 -8.09 -14.08
C ASN A 112 14.03 -8.37 -15.59
N GLU A 113 13.73 -7.35 -16.40
CA GLU A 113 13.67 -7.46 -17.87
C GLU A 113 15.02 -7.91 -18.44
N HIS A 114 16.13 -7.38 -17.90
CA HIS A 114 17.48 -7.71 -18.34
C HIS A 114 18.09 -8.95 -17.66
N SER A 115 17.33 -9.70 -16.85
CA SER A 115 17.82 -10.85 -16.06
C SER A 115 19.02 -10.51 -15.16
N ILE A 116 19.10 -9.27 -14.68
CA ILE A 116 20.16 -8.83 -13.78
C ILE A 116 19.73 -9.12 -12.34
N GLU A 117 20.36 -10.12 -11.71
CA GLU A 117 20.12 -10.42 -10.30
C GLU A 117 20.68 -9.31 -9.39
N ILE A 118 19.87 -8.80 -8.47
CA ILE A 118 20.37 -7.94 -7.40
C ILE A 118 21.04 -8.84 -6.35
N PRO A 119 22.35 -8.69 -6.08
CA PRO A 119 23.02 -9.48 -5.06
C PRO A 119 22.36 -9.25 -3.70
N ALA A 120 22.15 -10.32 -2.94
CA ALA A 120 21.36 -10.35 -1.71
C ALA A 120 21.89 -9.46 -0.55
N SER A 121 22.99 -8.75 -0.75
CA SER A 121 23.56 -7.82 0.23
C SER A 121 24.08 -6.56 -0.46
N ALA A 122 23.40 -5.44 -0.22
CA ALA A 122 23.92 -4.09 -0.34
C ALA A 122 23.97 -3.47 1.06
#